data_AF-A0A6N8HR31-F1
#
_entry.id   AF-A0A6N8HR31-F1
#
_cell.length_a   1.000
_cell.length_b   1.000
_cell.length_c   1.000
_cell.angle_alpha   90.00
_cell.angle_beta   90.00
_cell.angle_gamma   90.00
#
_symmetry.space_group_name_H-M   'P 1'
#
loop_
_entity.id
_entity.type
_entity.pdbx_description
1 polymer ?
#
loop_
_entity_poly.entity_id
_entity_poly.type
_entity_poly.pdbx_seq_one_letter_code
_entity_poly.pdbx_strand_id
1 'polypeptide(L)'
;MFGILNKKRWKNSARIINSYHEFDTVDYGIAWVDPRDIIGLSLNPNKIKNDEKMKKLKSSVYANGWTNESPFTLHLCKLPNGKYTVSNGGNHRAYLSNKLKTPHIQALVTIIIPKNLIPEEIKAQIEYFILKENDFELKAKETNEFLSFLAI
;
A
#
# COMPACT_ATOMS: atom_id res chain seq x y z
N MET A 1 -31.34 -16.26 -16.68
CA MET A 1 -30.66 -15.38 -17.66
C MET A 1 -29.62 -14.56 -16.90
N PHE A 2 -28.38 -15.05 -16.78
CA PHE A 2 -27.35 -14.39 -15.96
C PHE A 2 -26.77 -13.20 -16.71
N GLY A 3 -27.04 -12.00 -16.20
CA GLY A 3 -26.54 -10.75 -16.75
C GLY A 3 -25.03 -10.77 -16.93
N ILE A 4 -24.58 -10.17 -18.03
CA ILE A 4 -23.18 -9.94 -18.37
C ILE A 4 -22.52 -9.20 -17.20
N LEU A 5 -21.87 -9.95 -16.30
CA LEU A 5 -21.13 -9.41 -15.17
C LEU A 5 -20.04 -8.50 -15.74
N ASN A 6 -20.21 -7.18 -15.60
CA ASN A 6 -19.18 -6.19 -15.87
C ASN A 6 -17.87 -6.63 -15.20
N LYS A 7 -16.96 -7.22 -15.98
CA LYS A 7 -15.68 -7.69 -15.48
C LYS A 7 -14.84 -6.44 -15.22
N LYS A 8 -14.55 -6.18 -13.94
CA LYS A 8 -13.61 -5.12 -13.53
C LYS A 8 -12.35 -5.18 -14.39
N ARG A 9 -12.04 -4.08 -15.07
CA ARG A 9 -10.82 -3.92 -15.85
C ARG A 9 -9.71 -3.45 -14.94
N TRP A 10 -8.87 -4.40 -14.51
CA TRP A 10 -7.71 -4.11 -13.67
C TRP A 10 -6.67 -3.33 -14.46
N LYS A 11 -6.16 -2.26 -13.85
CA LYS A 11 -5.02 -1.50 -14.34
C LYS A 11 -3.73 -2.07 -13.78
N ASN A 12 -2.60 -1.81 -14.44
CA ASN A 12 -1.28 -2.12 -13.91
C ASN A 12 -0.91 -1.09 -12.83
N SER A 13 -0.56 -1.54 -11.63
CA SER A 13 -0.25 -0.66 -10.51
C SER A 13 0.91 0.29 -10.79
N ALA A 14 2.02 -0.22 -11.34
CA ALA A 14 3.20 0.60 -11.61
C ALA A 14 2.87 1.73 -12.58
N ARG A 15 2.06 1.47 -13.62
CA ARG A 15 1.59 2.52 -14.53
C ARG A 15 0.73 3.58 -13.83
N ILE A 16 -0.12 3.20 -12.88
CA ILE A 16 -0.92 4.15 -12.10
C ILE A 16 -0.03 4.99 -11.18
N ILE A 17 0.92 4.37 -10.49
CA ILE A 17 1.81 5.07 -9.55
C ILE A 17 2.73 6.02 -10.32
N ASN A 18 3.34 5.56 -11.42
CA ASN A 18 4.27 6.35 -12.22
C ASN A 18 3.59 7.54 -12.93
N SER A 19 2.25 7.57 -13.05
CA SER A 19 1.57 8.75 -13.62
C SER A 19 1.60 9.97 -12.70
N TYR A 20 2.01 9.81 -11.44
CA TYR A 20 2.19 10.93 -10.52
C TYR A 20 3.59 11.56 -10.59
N HIS A 21 4.51 10.97 -11.37
CA HIS A 21 5.90 11.44 -11.59
C HIS A 21 6.71 11.60 -10.29
N GLU A 22 6.51 12.70 -9.57
CA GLU A 22 7.14 13.01 -8.30
C GLU A 22 6.09 12.97 -7.19
N PHE A 23 6.31 12.08 -6.22
CA PHE A 23 5.43 11.90 -5.09
C PHE A 23 6.21 11.48 -3.86
N ASP A 24 5.68 11.82 -2.70
CA ASP A 24 6.09 11.28 -1.43
C ASP A 24 5.09 10.22 -0.98
N THR A 25 5.52 9.37 -0.05
CA THR A 25 4.69 8.32 0.52
C THR A 25 4.63 8.44 2.03
N VAL A 26 3.44 8.24 2.59
CA VAL A 26 3.22 8.23 4.04
C VAL A 26 2.60 6.90 4.44
N ASP A 27 3.19 6.23 5.42
CA ASP A 27 2.62 5.01 5.98
C ASP A 27 1.37 5.33 6.79
N TYR A 28 0.24 4.74 6.37
CA TYR A 28 -1.05 4.90 7.05
C TYR A 28 -1.34 3.75 8.02
N GLY A 29 -0.65 2.62 7.84
CA GLY A 29 -0.83 1.42 8.67
C GLY A 29 -1.95 0.51 8.17
N ILE A 30 -2.48 -0.33 9.07
CA ILE A 30 -3.52 -1.30 8.73
C ILE A 30 -4.89 -0.60 8.70
N ALA A 31 -5.62 -0.74 7.58
CA ALA A 31 -6.92 -0.12 7.39
C ALA A 31 -7.94 -1.06 6.76
N TRP A 32 -9.22 -0.76 7.02
CA TRP A 32 -10.34 -1.35 6.30
C TRP A 32 -10.50 -0.71 4.93
N VAL A 33 -10.57 -1.54 3.89
CA VAL A 33 -10.64 -1.11 2.49
C VAL A 33 -11.80 -1.84 1.80
N ASP A 34 -12.59 -1.09 1.05
CA ASP A 34 -13.57 -1.68 0.11
C ASP A 34 -12.83 -2.25 -1.11
N PRO A 35 -12.91 -3.57 -1.37
CA PRO A 35 -12.27 -4.19 -2.54
C PRO A 35 -12.71 -3.59 -3.88
N ARG A 36 -13.87 -2.93 -3.94
CA ARG A 36 -14.37 -2.25 -5.15
C ARG A 36 -13.52 -1.02 -5.49
N ASP A 37 -12.87 -0.41 -4.51
CA ASP A 37 -12.02 0.76 -4.69
C ASP A 37 -10.58 0.42 -5.10
N ILE A 38 -10.18 -0.86 -5.06
CA ILE A 38 -8.85 -1.29 -5.53
C ILE A 38 -8.86 -1.41 -7.05
N ILE A 39 -8.29 -0.45 -7.78
CA ILE A 39 -8.37 -0.35 -9.25
C ILE A 39 -7.19 -0.98 -10.00
N GLY A 40 -6.08 -1.25 -9.30
CA GLY A 40 -4.86 -1.77 -9.92
C GLY A 40 -4.23 -2.95 -9.20
N LEU A 41 -3.57 -3.80 -9.98
CA LEU A 41 -2.82 -4.98 -9.53
C LEU A 41 -1.37 -4.88 -10.00
N SER A 42 -0.43 -5.32 -9.16
CA SER A 42 0.98 -5.40 -9.55
C SER A 42 1.29 -6.68 -10.35
N LEU A 43 0.41 -7.68 -10.29
CA LEU A 43 0.45 -8.85 -11.17
C LEU A 43 -0.65 -8.82 -12.22
N ASN A 44 -0.35 -9.39 -13.41
CA ASN A 44 -1.33 -9.54 -14.47
C ASN A 44 -2.50 -10.45 -13.99
N PRO A 45 -3.77 -10.04 -14.13
CA PRO A 45 -4.93 -10.84 -13.74
C PRO A 45 -4.96 -12.26 -14.30
N ASN A 46 -4.42 -12.48 -15.50
CA ASN A 46 -4.39 -13.81 -16.11
C ASN A 46 -3.40 -14.74 -15.41
N LYS A 47 -2.29 -14.21 -14.87
CA LYS A 47 -1.36 -14.99 -14.03
C LYS A 47 -2.03 -15.37 -12.71
N ILE A 48 -2.77 -14.44 -12.11
CA ILE A 48 -3.46 -14.65 -10.84
C ILE A 48 -4.54 -15.73 -10.93
N LYS A 49 -5.37 -15.75 -12.00
CA LYS A 49 -6.53 -16.67 -12.09
C LYS A 49 -6.13 -18.14 -12.01
N ASN A 50 -4.98 -18.49 -12.58
CA ASN A 50 -4.52 -19.87 -12.74
C ASN A 50 -3.43 -20.25 -11.73
N ASP A 51 -3.06 -19.34 -10.84
CA ASP A 51 -2.00 -19.55 -9.84
C ASP A 51 -2.46 -20.55 -8.76
N GLU A 52 -1.55 -21.41 -8.30
CA GLU A 52 -1.80 -22.31 -7.18
C GLU A 52 -2.16 -21.58 -5.88
N LYS A 53 -1.60 -20.38 -5.65
CA LYS A 53 -1.95 -19.51 -4.52
C LYS A 53 -3.40 -19.06 -4.61
N MET A 54 -3.94 -18.82 -5.82
CA MET A 54 -5.36 -18.52 -6.01
C MET A 54 -6.24 -19.71 -5.64
N LYS A 55 -5.85 -20.92 -6.05
CA LYS A 55 -6.60 -22.15 -5.72
C LYS A 55 -6.65 -22.36 -4.22
N LYS A 56 -5.50 -22.29 -3.54
CA LYS A 56 -5.40 -22.40 -2.08
C LYS A 56 -6.24 -21.34 -1.36
N LEU A 57 -6.15 -20.08 -1.82
CA LEU A 57 -6.94 -18.99 -1.24
C LEU A 57 -8.45 -19.23 -1.39
N LYS A 58 -8.91 -19.67 -2.57
CA LYS A 58 -10.32 -20.01 -2.78
C LYS A 58 -10.78 -21.15 -1.87
N SER A 59 -10.00 -22.21 -1.74
CA SER A 59 -10.33 -23.34 -0.86
C SER A 59 -10.42 -22.90 0.60
N SER A 60 -9.48 -22.07 1.07
CA SER A 60 -9.51 -21.50 2.42
C SER A 60 -10.76 -20.64 2.63
N VAL A 61 -11.06 -19.73 1.71
CA VAL A 61 -12.25 -18.87 1.80
C VAL A 61 -13.55 -19.66 1.73
N TYR A 62 -13.58 -20.76 0.98
CA TYR A 62 -14.75 -21.65 0.92
C TYR A 62 -14.96 -22.40 2.24
N ALA A 63 -13.88 -22.89 2.86
CA ALA A 63 -13.96 -23.65 4.10
C ALA A 63 -14.24 -22.76 5.32
N ASN A 64 -13.59 -21.60 5.41
CA ASN A 64 -13.55 -20.78 6.63
C ASN A 64 -14.23 -19.41 6.48
N GLY A 65 -14.71 -19.06 5.28
CA GLY A 65 -15.11 -17.70 4.96
C GLY A 65 -13.90 -16.76 4.75
N TRP A 66 -14.18 -15.48 4.54
CA TRP A 66 -13.11 -14.48 4.40
C TRP A 66 -12.52 -14.11 5.76
N THR A 67 -11.34 -14.64 6.07
CA THR A 67 -10.58 -14.26 7.27
C THR A 67 -9.57 -13.18 6.90
N ASN A 68 -9.50 -12.10 7.70
CA ASN A 68 -8.54 -11.00 7.49
C ASN A 68 -7.15 -11.32 8.05
N GLU A 69 -6.73 -12.57 7.92
CA GLU A 69 -5.44 -13.03 8.39
C GLU A 69 -4.30 -12.29 7.68
N SER A 70 -3.30 -11.90 8.48
CA SER A 70 -2.06 -11.28 8.00
C SER A 70 -2.30 -10.07 7.07
N PRO A 71 -2.94 -8.99 7.55
CA PRO A 71 -3.28 -7.82 6.73
C PRO A 71 -2.05 -7.17 6.08
N PHE A 72 -0.88 -7.28 6.71
CA PHE A 72 0.41 -6.81 6.20
C PHE A 72 0.85 -7.46 4.87
N THR A 73 0.31 -8.64 4.53
CA THR A 73 0.62 -9.34 3.26
C THR A 73 -0.13 -8.77 2.05
N LEU A 74 -1.08 -7.86 2.28
CA LEU A 74 -1.75 -7.07 1.26
C LEU A 74 -1.34 -5.61 1.45
N HIS A 75 -0.38 -5.14 0.66
CA HIS A 75 0.04 -3.75 0.67
C HIS A 75 -0.62 -2.97 -0.46
N LEU A 76 -1.35 -1.92 -0.09
CA LEU A 76 -2.06 -1.04 -1.00
C LEU A 76 -1.48 0.37 -0.94
N CYS A 77 -1.34 1.01 -2.10
CA CYS A 77 -1.20 2.46 -2.18
C CYS A 77 -2.56 3.11 -2.32
N LYS A 78 -2.92 4.02 -1.41
CA LYS A 78 -4.05 4.93 -1.55
C LYS A 78 -3.64 6.09 -2.44
N LEU A 79 -4.42 6.33 -3.48
CA LEU A 79 -4.19 7.34 -4.51
C LEU A 79 -4.91 8.64 -4.13
N PRO A 80 -4.48 9.80 -4.67
CA PRO A 80 -5.13 11.10 -4.45
C PRO A 80 -6.63 11.13 -4.79
N ASN A 81 -7.07 10.32 -5.75
CA ASN A 81 -8.49 10.20 -6.11
C ASN A 81 -9.30 9.30 -5.15
N GLY A 82 -8.72 8.91 -4.02
CA GLY A 82 -9.34 8.05 -3.00
C GLY A 82 -9.39 6.56 -3.34
N LYS A 83 -8.94 6.15 -4.54
CA LYS A 83 -8.89 4.73 -4.94
C LYS A 83 -7.59 4.09 -4.47
N TYR A 84 -7.51 2.76 -4.59
CA TYR A 84 -6.36 1.99 -4.15
C TYR A 84 -5.73 1.23 -5.32
N THR A 85 -4.44 0.94 -5.21
CA THR A 85 -3.76 0.00 -6.10
C THR A 85 -2.85 -0.91 -5.30
N VAL A 86 -2.70 -2.16 -5.71
CA VAL A 86 -1.77 -3.08 -5.03
C VAL A 86 -0.34 -2.61 -5.28
N SER A 87 0.40 -2.31 -4.23
CA SER A 87 1.83 -2.02 -4.31
C SER A 87 2.60 -3.33 -4.35
N ASN A 88 2.63 -4.03 -3.20
CA ASN A 88 3.33 -5.30 -3.03
C ASN A 88 2.42 -6.37 -2.41
N GLY A 89 2.73 -7.64 -2.70
CA GLY A 89 1.97 -8.77 -2.18
C GLY A 89 0.49 -8.75 -2.59
N GLY A 90 -0.34 -9.52 -1.90
CA GLY A 90 -1.79 -9.32 -1.86
C GLY A 90 -2.64 -9.42 -3.14
N ASN A 91 -2.05 -9.54 -4.34
CA ASN A 91 -2.76 -9.53 -5.63
C ASN A 91 -3.93 -10.53 -5.69
N HIS A 92 -3.70 -11.74 -5.17
CA HIS A 92 -4.70 -12.79 -5.07
C HIS A 92 -5.88 -12.39 -4.18
N ARG A 93 -5.58 -11.80 -3.01
CA ARG A 93 -6.59 -11.32 -2.05
C ARG A 93 -7.38 -10.17 -2.63
N ALA A 94 -6.72 -9.17 -3.22
CA ALA A 94 -7.39 -8.04 -3.87
C ALA A 94 -8.30 -8.51 -5.03
N TYR A 95 -7.82 -9.43 -5.86
CA TYR A 95 -8.60 -9.97 -6.96
C TYR A 95 -9.81 -10.78 -6.48
N LEU A 96 -9.62 -11.69 -5.52
CA LEU A 96 -10.69 -12.57 -5.05
C LEU A 96 -11.76 -11.83 -4.24
N SER A 97 -11.35 -10.97 -3.29
CA SER A 97 -12.30 -10.17 -2.49
C SER A 97 -13.20 -9.30 -3.37
N ASN A 98 -12.64 -8.68 -4.41
CA ASN A 98 -13.43 -7.93 -5.38
C ASN A 98 -14.43 -8.82 -6.13
N LYS A 99 -14.02 -10.04 -6.53
CA LYS A 99 -14.89 -11.01 -7.21
C LYS A 99 -16.03 -11.52 -6.34
N LEU A 100 -15.75 -11.77 -5.07
CA LEU A 100 -16.73 -12.22 -4.08
C LEU A 100 -17.61 -11.07 -3.56
N LYS A 101 -17.29 -9.82 -3.93
CA LYS A 101 -17.96 -8.61 -3.42
C LYS A 101 -17.93 -8.56 -1.89
N THR A 102 -16.82 -8.98 -1.28
CA THR A 102 -16.60 -8.83 0.15
C THR A 102 -16.73 -7.35 0.52
N PRO A 103 -17.49 -6.98 1.56
CA PRO A 103 -17.77 -5.58 1.87
C PRO A 103 -16.51 -4.79 2.23
N HIS A 104 -15.66 -5.37 3.10
CA HIS A 104 -14.40 -4.76 3.51
C HIS A 104 -13.32 -5.83 3.76
N ILE A 105 -12.07 -5.47 3.51
CA ILE A 105 -10.88 -6.28 3.83
C ILE A 105 -9.87 -5.43 4.58
N GLN A 106 -9.02 -6.05 5.42
CA GLN A 106 -7.89 -5.35 6.02
C GLN A 106 -6.63 -5.45 5.15
N ALA A 107 -5.92 -4.34 5.02
CA ALA A 107 -4.70 -4.20 4.25
C ALA A 107 -3.73 -3.23 4.93
N LEU A 108 -2.43 -3.41 4.73
CA LEU A 108 -1.45 -2.36 4.98
C LEU A 108 -1.59 -1.30 3.90
N VAL A 109 -1.72 -0.03 4.31
CA VAL A 109 -1.92 1.09 3.40
C VAL A 109 -0.77 2.08 3.54
N THR A 110 -0.25 2.51 2.40
CA THR A 110 0.61 3.68 2.24
C THR A 110 -0.13 4.69 1.37
N ILE A 111 -0.05 5.98 1.68
CA ILE A 111 -0.69 7.05 0.90
C ILE A 111 0.34 7.63 -0.06
N ILE A 112 -0.06 7.81 -1.33
CA ILE A 112 0.73 8.55 -2.32
C ILE A 112 0.29 10.02 -2.30
N ILE A 113 1.26 10.91 -2.10
CA ILE A 113 1.07 12.36 -2.11
C ILE A 113 1.91 12.95 -3.23
N PRO A 114 1.32 13.31 -4.38
CA PRO A 114 2.01 14.03 -5.44
C PRO A 114 2.61 15.33 -4.91
N LYS A 115 3.88 15.62 -5.22
CA LYS A 115 4.58 16.80 -4.69
C LYS A 115 3.94 18.11 -5.11
N ASN A 116 3.29 18.14 -6.27
CA ASN A 116 2.55 19.30 -6.76
C ASN A 116 1.25 19.59 -5.98
N LEU A 117 0.80 18.67 -5.11
CA LEU A 117 -0.34 18.87 -4.22
C LEU A 117 0.07 19.29 -2.81
N ILE A 118 1.37 19.36 -2.52
CA ILE A 118 1.88 19.78 -1.21
C ILE A 118 2.01 21.32 -1.23
N PRO A 119 1.31 22.05 -0.35
CA PRO A 119 1.46 23.50 -0.24
C PRO A 119 2.89 23.89 0.16
N GLU A 120 3.36 25.05 -0.29
CA GLU A 120 4.72 25.54 0.02
C GLU A 120 4.96 25.69 1.52
N GLU A 121 3.94 26.06 2.30
CA GLU A 121 4.04 26.16 3.76
C GLU A 121 4.33 24.79 4.39
N ILE A 122 3.75 23.72 3.85
CA ILE A 122 4.00 22.36 4.31
C ILE A 122 5.37 21.88 3.85
N LYS A 123 5.81 22.22 2.62
CA LYS A 123 7.16 21.91 2.16
C LYS A 123 8.23 22.54 3.04
N ALA A 124 8.07 23.82 3.40
CA ALA A 124 8.98 24.52 4.29
C ALA A 124 9.01 23.89 5.69
N GLN A 125 7.87 23.42 6.21
CA GLN A 125 7.84 22.67 7.48
C GLN A 125 8.56 21.33 7.38
N ILE A 126 8.36 20.58 6.30
CA ILE A 126 9.06 19.32 6.05
C ILE A 126 10.57 19.56 6.01
N GLU A 127 11.03 20.56 5.27
CA GLU A 127 12.45 20.92 5.19
C GLU A 127 13.02 21.31 6.55
N TYR A 128 12.29 22.12 7.32
CA TYR A 128 12.68 22.46 8.70
C TYR A 128 12.85 21.22 9.58
N PHE A 129 11.92 20.26 9.51
CA PHE A 129 12.00 19.02 10.28
C PHE A 129 13.17 18.14 9.85
N ILE A 130 13.45 18.03 8.54
CA ILE A 130 14.61 17.29 8.01
C ILE A 130 15.92 17.91 8.54
N LEU A 131 16.04 19.24 8.53
CA LEU A 131 17.22 19.91 9.08
C LEU A 131 17.39 19.67 10.58
N LYS A 132 16.28 19.64 11.33
CA LYS A 132 16.29 19.34 12.77
C LYS A 132 16.69 17.91 13.07
N GLU A 133 16.18 16.95 12.31
CA GLU A 133 16.57 15.55 12.44
C GLU A 133 18.07 15.37 12.23
N ASN A 134 18.63 15.95 11.17
CA ASN A 134 20.08 15.91 10.90
C ASN A 134 20.92 16.53 12.04
N ASP A 135 20.47 17.66 12.62
CA ASP A 135 21.14 18.27 13.78
C ASP A 135 21.12 17.36 15.01
N PHE A 136 20.00 16.66 15.26
CA PHE A 136 19.90 15.70 16.35
C PHE A 136 20.77 14.46 16.11
N GLU A 137 20.83 13.95 14.88
CA GLU A 137 21.70 12.82 14.53
C GLU A 137 23.18 13.16 14.72
N LEU A 138 23.60 14.36 14.31
CA LEU A 138 24.99 14.82 14.52
C LEU A 138 25.33 14.91 16.00
N LYS A 139 24.46 15.52 16.81
CA LYS A 139 24.65 15.63 18.27
C LYS A 139 24.69 14.26 18.94
N ALA A 140 23.83 13.34 18.52
CA ALA A 140 23.83 11.97 19.04
C ALA A 140 25.16 11.26 18.71
N LYS A 141 25.68 11.45 17.50
CA LYS A 141 26.97 10.91 17.08
C LYS A 141 28.13 11.48 17.91
N GLU A 142 28.22 12.81 18.07
CA GLU A 142 29.25 13.46 18.89
C GLU A 142 29.20 12.99 20.35
N THR A 143 27.99 12.88 20.90
CA THR A 143 27.79 12.39 22.27
C THR A 143 28.26 10.93 22.41
N ASN A 144 27.93 10.07 21.45
CA ASN A 144 28.38 8.68 21.44
C ASN A 144 29.90 8.55 21.31
N GLU A 145 30.55 9.36 20.48
CA GLU A 145 32.01 9.39 20.35
C GLU A 145 32.68 9.83 21.66
N PHE A 146 32.15 10.87 22.30
CA PHE A 146 32.63 11.33 23.61
C PHE A 146 32.48 10.27 24.71
N LEU A 147 31.30 9.63 24.80
CA LEU A 147 31.07 8.56 25.79
C LEU A 147 31.97 7.35 25.55
N SER A 148 32.23 7.00 24.29
CA SER A 148 33.13 5.91 23.92
C SER A 148 34.58 6.20 24.31
N PHE A 149 35.01 7.46 24.18
CA PHE A 149 36.33 7.91 24.64
C PHE A 149 36.49 7.81 26.17
N LEU A 150 35.45 8.14 26.94
CA LEU A 150 35.46 8.04 28.40
C LEU A 150 35.35 6.61 28.96
N ALA A 151 34.93 5.65 28.14
CA ALA A 151 34.79 4.24 28.53
C ALA A 151 36.10 3.44 28.42
N ILE A 152 37.21 4.11 28.07
CA ILE A 152 38.59 3.60 28.06
C ILE A 152 39.28 3.99 29.37
#